data_AF-A0A970TCV7-F1
#
_entry.id   AF-A0A970TCV7-F1
#
_cell.length_a   1.000
_cell.length_b   1.000
_cell.length_c   1.000
_cell.angle_alpha   90.00
_cell.angle_beta   90.00
_cell.angle_gamma   90.00
#
_symmetry.space_group_name_H-M   'P 1'
#
loop_
_entity.id
_entity.type
_entity.pdbx_description
1 polymer ?
#
loop_
_entity_poly.entity_id
_entity_poly.type
_entity_poly.pdbx_seq_one_letter_code
_entity_poly.pdbx_strand_id
1 'polypeptide(L)'
;MRTYNTGFAWYMRHPDGPEGRVVDAYVQSHDVMPTLLTMLEVPHRCEGMNIWPLATGEKEVLRPWVVNGWAGGSNGNASGWASVMDDAWLYYCPIGRDDTEPALFALPDEEHDLREVHPEVVAKQRARIEEVIDQPLDSVRFNEVCGPAPAPYQRWLSARG
;
A
#
# COMPACT_ATOMS: atom_id res chain seq x y z
N MET A 1 -4.82 -10.52 4.52
CA MET A 1 -3.47 -9.92 4.29
C MET A 1 -2.70 -9.98 5.59
N ARG A 2 -1.36 -10.06 5.55
CA ARG A 2 -0.51 -10.11 6.75
C ARG A 2 0.71 -9.23 6.54
N THR A 3 1.23 -8.56 7.58
CA THR A 3 2.37 -7.64 7.46
C THR A 3 3.60 -8.27 6.82
N TYR A 4 3.87 -9.55 7.09
CA TYR A 4 5.01 -10.27 6.50
C TYR A 4 4.95 -10.42 4.98
N ASN A 5 3.77 -10.29 4.35
CA ASN A 5 3.62 -10.37 2.90
C ASN A 5 3.84 -9.02 2.18
N THR A 6 3.93 -7.92 2.95
CA THR A 6 3.94 -6.56 2.38
C THR A 6 5.15 -5.72 2.77
N GLY A 7 5.92 -6.18 3.75
CA GLY A 7 7.25 -5.63 4.00
C GLY A 7 8.26 -6.10 2.95
N PHE A 8 9.22 -5.24 2.62
CA PHE A 8 10.40 -5.61 1.86
C PHE A 8 11.65 -5.08 2.55
N ALA A 9 12.77 -5.79 2.39
CA ALA A 9 14.06 -5.32 2.88
C ALA A 9 14.59 -4.22 1.94
N TRP A 10 14.84 -3.04 2.49
CA TRP A 10 15.52 -1.95 1.77
C TRP A 10 16.85 -1.65 2.44
N TYR A 11 17.94 -1.90 1.71
CA TYR A 11 19.29 -1.49 2.10
C TYR A 11 19.84 -0.45 1.13
N MET A 12 20.46 0.60 1.66
CA MET A 12 21.08 1.67 0.87
C MET A 12 22.46 1.99 1.42
N ARG A 13 23.43 2.17 0.52
CA ARG A 13 24.77 2.66 0.85
C ARG A 13 25.04 3.92 0.03
N HIS A 14 25.47 4.97 0.70
CA HIS A 14 25.90 6.21 0.06
C HIS A 14 27.32 6.54 0.54
N PRO A 15 28.25 7.00 -0.32
CA PRO A 15 29.63 7.31 0.06
C PRO A 15 29.74 8.31 1.21
N ASP A 16 28.90 9.34 1.18
CA ASP A 16 28.83 10.38 2.22
C ASP A 16 27.67 10.15 3.21
N GLY A 17 27.12 8.93 3.23
CA GLY A 17 26.01 8.56 4.08
C GLY A 17 26.42 8.02 5.44
N PRO A 18 25.49 7.94 6.39
CA PRO A 18 25.74 7.26 7.65
C PRO A 18 25.93 5.75 7.43
N GLU A 19 26.81 5.16 8.23
CA GLU A 19 27.06 3.73 8.24
C GLU A 19 26.31 3.04 9.37
N GLY A 20 25.75 1.85 9.09
CA GLY A 20 25.14 0.99 10.11
C GLY A 20 23.83 1.51 10.72
N ARG A 21 23.23 2.58 10.17
CA ARG A 21 21.94 3.09 10.65
C ARG A 21 20.80 2.14 10.26
N VAL A 22 19.92 1.89 11.23
CA VAL A 22 18.64 1.20 11.04
C VAL A 22 17.51 2.21 11.23
N VAL A 23 16.51 2.15 10.37
CA VAL A 23 15.34 3.05 10.38
C VAL A 23 14.09 2.18 10.42
N ASP A 24 13.29 2.37 11.47
CA ASP A 24 12.03 1.63 11.69
C ASP A 24 10.79 2.41 11.21
N ALA A 25 10.99 3.60 10.64
CA ALA A 25 9.91 4.44 10.12
C ALA A 25 9.31 3.88 8.83
N TYR A 26 8.03 4.18 8.62
CA TYR A 26 7.32 3.78 7.41
C TYR A 26 7.89 4.40 6.13
N VAL A 27 8.18 3.54 5.16
CA VAL A 27 8.56 3.85 3.78
C VAL A 27 7.81 2.93 2.82
N GLN A 28 7.73 3.31 1.54
CA GLN A 28 7.08 2.54 0.49
C GLN A 28 7.98 2.37 -0.73
N SER A 29 7.69 1.36 -1.55
CA SER A 29 8.51 1.03 -2.73
C SER A 29 8.64 2.20 -3.71
N HIS A 30 7.60 3.02 -3.86
CA HIS A 30 7.62 4.19 -4.74
C HIS A 30 8.49 5.35 -4.22
N ASP A 31 9.05 5.26 -3.01
CA ASP A 31 9.94 6.29 -2.44
C ASP A 31 11.36 6.23 -3.01
N VAL A 32 11.73 5.11 -3.66
CA VAL A 32 13.05 4.94 -4.27
C VAL A 32 13.30 6.03 -5.31
N MET A 33 12.33 6.26 -6.19
CA MET A 33 12.43 7.23 -7.29
C MET A 33 12.70 8.67 -6.79
N PRO A 34 11.87 9.29 -5.92
CA PRO A 34 12.12 10.65 -5.44
C PRO A 34 13.40 10.78 -4.62
N THR A 35 13.76 9.74 -3.87
CA THR A 35 15.01 9.73 -3.09
C THR A 35 16.22 9.85 -4.01
N LEU A 36 16.31 9.00 -5.04
CA LEU A 36 17.43 9.01 -5.99
C LEU A 36 17.46 10.29 -6.82
N LEU A 37 16.31 10.75 -7.32
CA LEU A 37 16.26 11.97 -8.11
C LEU A 37 16.59 13.22 -7.28
N THR A 38 16.22 13.26 -6.00
CA THR A 38 16.64 14.34 -5.10
C THR A 38 18.16 14.37 -4.92
N MET A 39 18.79 13.21 -4.69
CA MET A 39 20.26 13.13 -4.54
C MET A 39 21.01 13.55 -5.81
N LEU A 40 20.42 13.29 -6.98
CA LEU A 40 20.98 13.68 -8.28
C LEU A 40 20.61 15.11 -8.70
N GLU A 41 19.91 15.86 -7.83
CA GLU A 41 19.43 17.22 -8.11
C GLU A 41 18.54 17.31 -9.36
N VAL A 42 17.80 16.23 -9.66
CA VAL A 42 16.86 16.16 -10.80
C VAL A 42 15.46 16.57 -10.34
N PRO A 43 14.85 17.62 -10.91
CA PRO A 43 13.48 18.01 -10.59
C PRO A 43 12.48 16.90 -10.92
N HIS A 44 11.54 16.65 -10.01
CA HIS A 44 10.52 15.62 -10.17
C HIS A 44 9.24 15.96 -9.43
N ARG A 45 8.14 15.32 -9.84
CA ARG A 45 6.86 15.32 -9.15
C ARG A 45 6.31 13.90 -9.14
N CYS A 46 6.12 13.34 -7.96
CA CYS A 46 5.58 12.00 -7.75
C CYS A 46 4.91 11.91 -6.38
N GLU A 47 4.21 10.81 -6.13
CA GLU A 47 3.52 10.53 -4.86
C GLU A 47 4.48 10.08 -3.74
N GLY A 48 5.58 9.41 -4.10
CA GLY A 48 6.59 8.99 -3.13
C GLY A 48 7.34 10.17 -2.49
N MET A 49 8.01 9.90 -1.38
CA MET A 49 8.77 10.89 -0.62
C MET A 49 10.27 10.57 -0.62
N ASN A 50 11.10 11.61 -0.59
CA ASN A 50 12.54 11.46 -0.38
C ASN A 50 12.82 10.93 1.04
N ILE A 51 13.39 9.72 1.16
CA ILE A 51 13.70 9.08 2.44
C ILE A 51 15.05 9.47 3.03
N TRP A 52 15.86 10.23 2.31
CA TRP A 52 17.19 10.62 2.76
C TRP A 52 17.22 11.30 4.14
N PRO A 53 16.27 12.18 4.51
CA PRO A 53 16.21 12.75 5.86
C PRO A 53 16.06 11.71 6.98
N LEU A 54 15.43 10.56 6.72
CA LEU A 54 15.38 9.45 7.68
C LEU A 54 16.74 8.76 7.79
N ALA A 55 17.38 8.56 6.65
CA ALA A 55 18.69 7.94 6.57
C ALA A 55 19.75 8.79 7.27
N THR A 56 19.73 10.12 7.16
CA THR A 56 20.67 11.02 7.85
C THR A 56 20.28 11.29 9.31
N GLY A 57 19.05 10.97 9.71
CA GLY A 57 18.51 11.28 11.02
C GLY A 57 18.07 12.74 11.20
N GLU A 58 17.96 13.50 10.11
CA GLU A 58 17.31 14.80 10.10
C GLU A 58 15.81 14.67 10.47
N LYS A 59 15.18 13.56 10.11
CA LYS A 59 13.80 13.23 10.48
C LYS A 59 13.71 11.84 11.09
N GLU A 60 12.76 11.68 12.01
CA GLU A 60 12.38 10.37 12.58
C GLU A 60 11.18 9.76 11.85
N VAL A 61 10.30 10.58 11.28
CA VAL A 61 9.08 10.15 10.58
C VAL A 61 8.88 10.96 9.31
N LEU A 62 8.47 10.29 8.22
CA LEU A 62 8.03 10.94 6.99
C LEU A 62 6.53 10.86 6.77
N ARG A 63 5.93 9.71 7.07
CA ARG A 63 4.49 9.48 6.99
C ARG A 63 4.02 8.69 8.21
N PRO A 64 2.82 9.00 8.73
CA PRO A 64 2.27 8.31 9.90
C PRO A 64 1.59 6.97 9.55
N TRP A 65 1.45 6.64 8.26
CA TRP A 65 0.82 5.42 7.78
C TRP A 65 1.26 5.11 6.34
N VAL A 66 1.04 3.87 5.88
CA VAL A 66 1.27 3.43 4.50
C VAL A 66 0.01 2.86 3.90
N VAL A 67 -0.17 3.03 2.59
CA VAL A 67 -1.26 2.40 1.82
C VAL A 67 -0.71 1.46 0.78
N ASN A 68 -1.16 0.20 0.79
CA ASN A 68 -0.83 -0.79 -0.23
C ASN A 68 -2.05 -1.09 -1.09
N GLY A 69 -1.82 -1.38 -2.36
CA GLY A 69 -2.86 -1.82 -3.28
C GLY A 69 -2.44 -3.10 -4.00
N TRP A 70 -3.39 -4.00 -4.23
CA TRP A 70 -3.18 -5.18 -5.07
C TRP A 70 -4.33 -5.32 -6.05
N ALA A 71 -3.96 -5.34 -7.34
CA ALA A 71 -4.89 -5.59 -8.41
C ALA A 71 -5.42 -7.02 -8.32
N GLY A 72 -6.72 -7.20 -8.53
CA GLY A 72 -7.26 -8.51 -8.83
C GLY A 72 -7.12 -8.84 -10.32
N GLY A 73 -7.59 -10.02 -10.70
CA GLY A 73 -7.82 -10.32 -12.11
C GLY A 73 -8.96 -9.47 -12.64
N SER A 74 -8.76 -8.86 -13.82
CA SER A 74 -9.75 -7.98 -14.44
C SER A 74 -10.03 -8.42 -15.86
N ASN A 75 -11.28 -8.86 -16.09
CA ASN A 75 -11.97 -8.71 -17.38
C ASN A 75 -12.93 -7.52 -17.19
N GLY A 76 -12.77 -6.43 -17.93
CA GLY A 76 -13.53 -5.19 -17.69
C GLY A 76 -12.82 -4.24 -16.72
N ASN A 77 -13.58 -3.42 -15.97
CA ASN A 77 -13.00 -2.42 -15.07
C ASN A 77 -12.05 -3.04 -14.03
N ALA A 78 -10.96 -2.33 -13.76
CA ALA A 78 -10.03 -2.73 -12.71
C ALA A 78 -10.74 -2.81 -11.36
N SER A 79 -10.38 -3.82 -10.60
CA SER A 79 -10.81 -4.02 -9.22
C SER A 79 -9.66 -4.65 -8.46
N GLY A 80 -9.71 -4.56 -7.15
CA GLY A 80 -8.63 -5.03 -6.33
C GLY A 80 -8.97 -4.88 -4.87
N TRP A 81 -7.94 -4.54 -4.14
CA TRP A 81 -8.01 -4.35 -2.71
C TRP A 81 -6.99 -3.29 -2.33
N ALA A 82 -7.25 -2.64 -1.20
CA ALA A 82 -6.31 -1.75 -0.57
C ALA A 82 -6.17 -2.09 0.91
N SER A 83 -5.04 -1.73 1.48
CA SER A 83 -4.83 -1.74 2.91
C SER A 83 -4.21 -0.44 3.36
N VAL A 84 -4.47 -0.06 4.60
CA VAL A 84 -3.73 0.97 5.30
C VAL A 84 -3.18 0.40 6.59
N MET A 85 -1.96 0.80 6.92
CA MET A 85 -1.28 0.38 8.13
C MET A 85 -0.68 1.60 8.83
N ASP A 86 -0.92 1.68 10.14
CA ASP A 86 -0.19 2.56 11.06
C ASP A 86 0.38 1.75 12.24
N ASP A 87 0.97 2.41 13.22
CA ASP A 87 1.64 1.77 14.35
C ASP A 87 0.74 0.83 15.17
N ALA A 88 -0.58 1.02 15.11
CA ALA A 88 -1.54 0.29 15.94
C ALA A 88 -2.47 -0.63 15.13
N TRP A 89 -2.69 -0.36 13.84
CA TRP A 89 -3.76 -1.02 13.09
C TRP A 89 -3.35 -1.37 11.66
N LEU A 90 -3.83 -2.54 11.23
CA LEU A 90 -3.88 -2.94 9.82
C LEU A 90 -5.35 -3.07 9.40
N TYR A 91 -5.77 -2.27 8.45
CA TYR A 91 -7.10 -2.36 7.82
C TYR A 91 -6.94 -2.72 6.36
N TYR A 92 -7.81 -3.59 5.84
CA TYR A 92 -7.94 -3.79 4.40
C TYR A 92 -9.39 -3.89 3.95
N CYS A 93 -9.63 -3.50 2.71
CA CYS A 93 -10.96 -3.49 2.10
C CYS A 93 -10.92 -3.79 0.60
N PRO A 94 -12.03 -4.31 0.05
CA PRO A 94 -12.20 -4.40 -1.41
C PRO A 94 -12.20 -3.01 -2.05
N ILE A 95 -11.72 -2.92 -3.28
CA ILE A 95 -11.80 -1.70 -4.10
C ILE A 95 -12.39 -2.06 -5.46
N GLY A 96 -13.50 -1.42 -5.83
CA GLY A 96 -14.18 -1.66 -7.11
C GLY A 96 -14.79 -3.06 -7.23
N ARG A 97 -15.14 -3.70 -6.11
CA ARG A 97 -15.80 -5.02 -6.04
C ARG A 97 -16.68 -5.11 -4.79
N ASP A 98 -17.71 -5.96 -4.87
CA ASP A 98 -18.75 -6.10 -3.84
C ASP A 98 -18.74 -7.49 -3.18
N ASP A 99 -17.80 -8.36 -3.54
CA ASP A 99 -17.83 -9.79 -3.24
C ASP A 99 -17.07 -10.20 -1.98
N THR A 100 -16.43 -9.26 -1.26
CA THR A 100 -15.71 -9.58 -0.02
C THR A 100 -15.76 -8.47 1.02
N GLU A 101 -15.84 -8.85 2.28
CA GLU A 101 -15.89 -7.93 3.41
C GLU A 101 -14.49 -7.39 3.79
N PRO A 102 -14.41 -6.16 4.35
CA PRO A 102 -13.17 -5.61 4.90
C PRO A 102 -12.79 -6.29 6.22
N ALA A 103 -11.57 -6.08 6.72
CA ALA A 103 -11.16 -6.54 8.04
C ALA A 103 -10.19 -5.57 8.71
N LEU A 104 -10.17 -5.59 10.05
CA LEU A 104 -9.33 -4.74 10.88
C LEU A 104 -8.59 -5.57 11.93
N PHE A 105 -7.28 -5.32 12.09
CA PHE A 105 -6.42 -6.02 13.06
C PHE A 105 -5.62 -5.04 13.90
N ALA A 106 -5.46 -5.34 15.19
CA ALA A 106 -4.65 -4.55 16.12
C ALA A 106 -3.21 -5.09 16.14
N LEU A 107 -2.25 -4.33 15.62
CA LEU A 107 -0.87 -4.79 15.53
C LEU A 107 -0.22 -4.94 16.92
N PRO A 108 0.62 -5.97 17.12
CA PRO A 108 1.07 -6.97 16.13
C PRO A 108 0.14 -8.19 15.98
N ASP A 109 -1.01 -8.24 16.64
CA ASP A 109 -1.97 -9.35 16.52
C ASP A 109 -2.83 -9.23 15.25
N GLU A 110 -2.57 -10.11 14.29
CA GLU A 110 -3.31 -10.17 13.04
C GLU A 110 -4.32 -11.33 13.00
N GLU A 111 -4.54 -12.05 14.10
CA GLU A 111 -5.39 -13.26 14.11
C GLU A 111 -6.89 -12.93 14.20
N HIS A 112 -7.23 -11.86 14.90
CA HIS A 112 -8.62 -11.53 15.24
C HIS A 112 -9.10 -10.31 14.46
N ASP A 113 -10.19 -10.47 13.69
CA ASP A 113 -10.86 -9.34 13.06
C ASP A 113 -11.65 -8.55 14.12
N LEU A 114 -11.30 -7.27 14.26
CA LEU A 114 -11.85 -6.37 15.26
C LEU A 114 -12.72 -5.27 14.64
N ARG A 115 -13.10 -5.38 13.37
CA ARG A 115 -13.85 -4.34 12.65
C ARG A 115 -15.19 -3.96 13.31
N GLU A 116 -15.89 -4.94 13.89
CA GLU A 116 -17.19 -4.74 14.53
C GLU A 116 -17.05 -4.07 15.90
N VAL A 117 -15.88 -4.21 16.55
CA VAL A 117 -15.60 -3.66 17.88
C VAL A 117 -15.08 -2.23 17.81
N HIS A 118 -14.39 -1.89 16.71
CA HIS A 118 -13.76 -0.58 16.50
C HIS A 118 -14.21 0.12 15.20
N PRO A 119 -15.53 0.40 15.04
CA PRO A 119 -16.04 1.05 13.83
C PRO A 119 -15.44 2.44 13.57
N GLU A 120 -15.03 3.15 14.62
CA GLU A 120 -14.34 4.44 14.53
C GLU A 120 -12.95 4.30 13.89
N VAL A 121 -12.25 3.21 14.16
CA VAL A 121 -10.95 2.92 13.56
C VAL A 121 -11.15 2.53 12.10
N VAL A 122 -12.17 1.71 11.79
CA VAL A 122 -12.53 1.38 10.41
C VAL A 122 -12.80 2.65 9.61
N ALA A 123 -13.63 3.56 10.11
CA ALA A 123 -13.94 4.81 9.42
C ALA A 123 -12.69 5.67 9.17
N LYS A 124 -11.81 5.80 10.17
CA LYS A 124 -10.54 6.53 10.05
C LYS A 124 -9.63 5.91 8.99
N GLN A 125 -9.47 4.60 9.00
CA GLN A 125 -8.61 3.89 8.06
C GLN A 125 -9.17 3.93 6.64
N ARG A 126 -10.49 3.83 6.50
CA ARG A 126 -11.16 3.96 5.22
C ARG A 126 -10.95 5.35 4.60
N ALA A 127 -11.07 6.41 5.41
CA ALA A 127 -10.84 7.79 4.94
C ALA A 127 -9.41 8.00 4.41
N ARG A 128 -8.40 7.35 5.01
CA ARG A 128 -7.01 7.41 4.51
C ARG A 128 -6.84 6.75 3.14
N ILE A 129 -7.55 5.66 2.89
CA ILE A 129 -7.53 5.01 1.57
C ILE A 129 -8.24 5.91 0.55
N GLU A 130 -9.38 6.50 0.91
CA GLU A 130 -10.12 7.45 0.06
C GLU A 130 -9.28 8.69 -0.27
N GLU A 131 -8.46 9.19 0.67
CA GLU A 131 -7.52 10.29 0.45
C GLU A 131 -6.47 9.95 -0.62
N VAL A 132 -5.95 8.71 -0.65
CA VAL A 132 -4.98 8.27 -1.66
C VAL A 132 -5.64 8.05 -3.03
N ILE A 133 -6.85 7.50 -3.06
CA ILE A 133 -7.58 7.23 -4.31
C ILE A 133 -8.23 8.51 -4.88
N ASP A 134 -8.41 9.54 -4.04
CA ASP A 134 -9.12 10.78 -4.33
C ASP A 134 -10.59 10.54 -4.76
N GLN A 135 -11.20 9.47 -4.22
CA GLN A 135 -12.60 9.09 -4.48
C GLN A 135 -13.20 8.34 -3.28
N PRO A 136 -14.51 8.45 -3.02
CA PRO A 136 -15.20 7.59 -2.07
C PRO A 136 -15.13 6.12 -2.50
N LEU A 137 -14.88 5.20 -1.56
CA LEU A 137 -14.78 3.77 -1.91
C LEU A 137 -16.08 3.19 -2.46
N ASP A 138 -17.23 3.69 -2.01
CA ASP A 138 -18.55 3.17 -2.43
C ASP A 138 -18.88 3.49 -3.90
N SER A 139 -18.22 4.48 -4.48
CA SER A 139 -18.41 4.90 -5.86
C SER A 139 -17.15 4.76 -6.71
N VAL A 140 -16.10 4.11 -6.20
CA VAL A 140 -14.81 4.04 -6.88
C VAL A 140 -14.95 3.33 -8.22
N ARG A 141 -14.51 4.00 -9.28
CA ARG A 141 -14.43 3.46 -10.63
C ARG A 141 -13.09 3.82 -11.23
N PHE A 142 -12.21 2.84 -11.36
CA PHE A 142 -10.95 3.04 -12.04
C PHE A 142 -11.17 3.26 -13.54
N ASN A 143 -10.40 4.21 -14.09
CA ASN A 143 -10.37 4.49 -15.54
C ASN A 143 -9.78 3.33 -16.34
N GLU A 144 -9.02 2.46 -15.69
CA GLU A 144 -8.45 1.27 -16.32
C GLU A 144 -9.54 0.23 -16.62
N VAL A 145 -9.62 -0.13 -17.91
CA VAL A 145 -10.48 -1.20 -18.41
C VAL A 145 -9.60 -2.25 -19.06
N CYS A 146 -9.52 -3.42 -18.44
CA CYS A 146 -8.79 -4.55 -18.99
C CYS A 146 -9.63 -5.23 -20.08
N GLY A 147 -8.95 -5.77 -21.10
CA GLY A 147 -9.61 -6.45 -22.20
C GLY A 147 -10.56 -7.55 -21.71
N PRO A 148 -11.69 -7.80 -22.38
CA PRO A 148 -12.67 -8.80 -21.94
C PRO A 148 -12.19 -10.24 -22.11
N ALA A 149 -11.03 -10.44 -22.76
CA ALA A 149 -10.48 -11.76 -23.01
C ALA A 149 -9.89 -12.33 -21.70
N PRO A 150 -10.29 -13.55 -21.29
CA PRO A 150 -9.76 -14.17 -20.09
C PRO A 150 -8.25 -14.33 -20.19
N ALA A 151 -7.56 -14.08 -19.09
CA ALA A 151 -6.11 -14.25 -19.00
C ALA A 151 -5.74 -15.70 -19.42
N PRO A 152 -4.63 -15.92 -20.14
CA PRO A 152 -4.25 -17.24 -20.64
C PRO A 152 -4.21 -18.35 -19.57
N TYR A 153 -3.89 -18.00 -18.31
CA TYR A 153 -3.88 -18.96 -17.20
C TYR A 153 -5.28 -19.48 -16.85
N GLN A 154 -6.33 -18.66 -16.99
CA GLN A 154 -7.72 -19.08 -16.74
C GLN A 154 -8.13 -20.17 -17.73
N ARG A 155 -7.74 -20.01 -19.01
CA ARG A 155 -7.97 -21.05 -20.04
C ARG A 155 -7.25 -22.35 -19.70
N TRP A 156 -6.03 -22.27 -19.15
CA TRP A 156 -5.27 -23.45 -18.72
C TRP A 156 -5.93 -24.17 -17.53
N LEU A 157 -6.42 -23.44 -16.53
CA LEU A 157 -7.13 -24.00 -15.38
C LEU A 157 -8.42 -24.70 -15.80
N SER A 158 -9.21 -24.08 -16.69
CA SER A 158 -10.46 -24.65 -17.19
C SER A 158 -10.27 -25.87 -18.10
N ALA A 159 -9.12 -26.01 -18.76
CA ALA A 159 -8.83 -27.14 -19.64
C ALA A 159 -8.39 -28.42 -18.90
N ARG A 160 -8.20 -28.36 -17.57
CA ARG A 160 -7.80 -29.50 -16.72
C ARG A 160 -8.90 -29.97 -15.76
N GLY A 161 -10.11 -29.43 -15.89
CA GLY A 161 -11.31 -29.84 -15.15
C GLY A 161 -12.13 -30.90 -15.88
#